data_AF-A0A922VHJ6-F1
#
_entry.id   AF-A0A922VHJ6-F1
#
_cell.length_a   1.000
_cell.length_b   1.000
_cell.length_c   1.000
_cell.angle_alpha   90.00
_cell.angle_beta   90.00
_cell.angle_gamma   90.00
#
_symmetry.space_group_name_H-M   'P 1'
#
loop_
_entity.id
_entity.type
_entity.pdbx_description
1 polymer ?
#
loop_
_entity_poly.entity_id
_entity_poly.type
_entity_poly.pdbx_seq_one_letter_code
_entity_poly.pdbx_strand_id
1 'polypeptide(L)' 'MTLIDGLALHDRIMVDPGYWRRGLGRAIMQLLGAEARRHGSDGGLLTATAAGRALYETLGWQARSPWTTAQIMP' A
#
# COMPACT_ATOMS: atom_id res chain seq x y z
N MET A 1 -11.50 -6.19 -0.58
CA MET A 1 -10.09 -6.60 -0.48
C MET A 1 -9.90 -7.74 -1.44
N THR A 2 -9.04 -7.57 -2.45
CA THR A 2 -8.78 -8.61 -3.44
C THR A 2 -7.55 -9.39 -2.99
N LEU A 3 -7.65 -10.71 -2.94
CA LEU A 3 -6.51 -11.59 -2.71
C LEU A 3 -6.07 -12.18 -4.05
N ILE A 4 -4.78 -12.08 -4.35
CA ILE A 4 -4.16 -12.67 -5.54
C ILE A 4 -2.96 -13.46 -5.05
N ASP A 5 -2.95 -14.77 -5.31
CA ASP A 5 -1.87 -15.69 -4.86
C ASP A 5 -1.55 -15.56 -3.36
N GLY A 6 -2.59 -15.37 -2.53
CA GLY A 6 -2.44 -15.21 -1.08
C GLY A 6 -1.93 -13.85 -0.60
N LEU A 7 -1.83 -12.86 -1.49
CA LEU A 7 -1.47 -11.47 -1.18
C LEU A 7 -2.67 -10.54 -1.24
N ALA A 8 -2.82 -9.69 -0.22
CA ALA A 8 -3.83 -8.64 -0.21
C ALA A 8 -3.40 -7.44 -1.08
N LEU A 9 -4.17 -7.15 -2.12
CA LEU A 9 -3.96 -5.95 -2.92
C LEU A 9 -4.60 -4.73 -2.23
N HIS A 10 -3.80 -3.71 -1.96
CA HIS A 10 -4.26 -2.41 -1.50
C HIS A 10 -4.12 -1.37 -2.60
N ASP A 11 -5.19 -0.62 -2.83
CA ASP A 11 -5.26 0.43 -3.84
C ASP A 11 -6.12 1.58 -3.32
N ARG A 12 -5.98 2.77 -3.93
CA ARG A 12 -6.73 4.00 -3.63
C ARG A 12 -6.67 4.42 -2.15
N ILE A 13 -5.55 4.14 -1.48
CA ILE A 13 -5.28 4.64 -0.13
C ILE A 13 -4.92 6.11 -0.21
N MET A 14 -5.72 6.97 0.41
CA MET A 14 -5.47 8.40 0.49
C MET A 14 -5.86 8.93 1.86
N VAL A 15 -5.04 9.83 2.37
CA VAL A 15 -5.41 10.74 3.46
C VAL A 15 -5.50 12.12 2.84
N ASP A 16 -6.56 12.86 3.14
CA ASP A 16 -6.68 14.24 2.68
C ASP A 16 -5.50 15.10 3.19
N PRO A 17 -4.92 16.00 2.37
CA PRO A 17 -3.78 16.83 2.75
C PRO A 17 -3.95 17.60 4.06
N GLY A 18 -5.16 18.08 4.38
CA GLY A 18 -5.47 18.79 5.63
C GLY A 18 -5.28 17.93 6.90
N TYR A 19 -5.19 16.61 6.72
CA TYR A 19 -5.05 15.63 7.80
C TYR A 19 -3.72 14.87 7.76
N TRP A 20 -2.76 15.30 6.93
CA TRP A 20 -1.43 14.70 6.87
C TRP A 20 -0.64 14.87 8.17
N ARG A 21 0.39 14.03 8.33
CA ARG A 21 1.31 14.02 9.50
C ARG A 21 0.64 13.77 10.85
N ARG A 22 -0.56 13.19 10.85
CA ARG A 22 -1.32 12.78 12.06
C ARG A 22 -1.30 11.27 12.31
N GLY A 23 -0.43 10.53 11.63
CA GLY A 23 -0.35 9.06 11.75
C GLY A 23 -1.48 8.28 11.07
N LEU A 24 -2.42 8.96 10.38
CA LEU A 24 -3.58 8.31 9.77
C LEU A 24 -3.22 7.26 8.72
N GLY A 25 -2.20 7.50 7.89
CA GLY A 25 -1.74 6.51 6.90
C GLY A 25 -1.27 5.21 7.57
N ARG A 26 -0.53 5.31 8.69
CA ARG A 26 -0.13 4.14 9.48
C ARG A 26 -1.34 3.41 10.07
N ALA A 27 -2.29 4.14 10.64
CA ALA A 27 -3.49 3.56 11.21
C ALA A 27 -4.32 2.81 10.15
N ILE A 28 -4.50 3.40 8.97
CA ILE A 28 -5.17 2.75 7.82
C ILE A 28 -4.45 1.44 7.46
N MET A 29 -3.13 1.46 7.30
CA MET A 29 -2.38 0.25 6.93
C MET A 29 -2.43 -0.84 8.00
N GLN A 30 -2.46 -0.48 9.28
CA GLN A 30 -2.64 -1.45 10.37
C GLN A 30 -4.02 -2.11 10.32
N LEU A 31 -5.08 -1.33 10.09
CA LEU A 31 -6.45 -1.84 9.94
C LEU A 31 -6.58 -2.75 8.72
N LEU A 32 -6.06 -2.32 7.57
CA LEU A 32 -6.07 -3.12 6.34
C LEU A 32 -5.26 -4.42 6.50
N GLY A 33 -4.11 -4.37 7.17
CA GLY A 33 -3.30 -5.57 7.43
C GLY A 33 -3.97 -6.53 8.43
N ALA A 34 -4.69 -6.01 9.42
CA ALA A 34 -5.50 -6.85 10.32
C ALA A 34 -6.63 -7.55 9.55
N GLU A 35 -7.30 -6.84 8.65
CA GLU A 35 -8.33 -7.43 7.80
C GLU A 35 -7.72 -8.48 6.86
N ALA A 36 -6.60 -8.20 6.18
CA ALA A 36 -5.91 -9.17 5.33
C ALA A 36 -5.63 -10.50 6.04
N ARG A 37 -5.11 -10.44 7.27
CA ARG A 37 -4.86 -11.64 8.09
C ARG A 37 -6.13 -12.40 8.43
N ARG A 38 -7.23 -11.71 8.72
CA ARG A 38 -8.54 -12.36 8.97
C ARG A 38 -9.04 -13.14 7.76
N HIS A 39 -8.62 -12.77 6.55
CA HIS A 39 -8.94 -13.46 5.29
C HIS A 39 -7.83 -14.40 4.81
N GLY A 40 -6.86 -14.74 5.68
CA GLY A 40 -5.81 -15.72 5.38
C GLY A 40 -4.62 -15.19 4.56
N SER A 41 -4.46 -13.88 4.48
CA SER A 41 -3.33 -13.24 3.80
C SER A 41 -2.34 -12.67 4.81
N ASP A 42 -1.11 -13.19 4.82
CA ASP A 42 -0.02 -12.70 5.67
C ASP A 42 0.85 -11.63 4.98
N GLY A 43 0.65 -11.44 3.66
CA GLY A 43 1.35 -10.44 2.85
C GLY A 43 0.41 -9.45 2.18
N GLY A 44 0.98 -8.46 1.49
CA GLY A 44 0.24 -7.51 0.69
C GLY A 44 1.06 -6.86 -0.40
N LEU A 45 0.36 -6.30 -1.38
CA LEU A 45 0.93 -5.56 -2.51
C LEU A 45 0.17 -4.25 -2.69
N LEU A 46 0.88 -3.22 -3.12
CA LEU A 46 0.32 -1.92 -3.47
C LEU A 46 1.22 -1.22 -4.47
N THR A 47 0.67 -0.22 -5.15
CA THR A 47 1.45 0.79 -5.86
C THR A 47 1.50 2.05 -4.99
N ALA A 48 2.65 2.71 -4.99
CA ALA A 48 2.88 3.89 -4.17
C ALA A 48 3.32 5.07 -5.03
N THR A 49 2.81 6.25 -4.70
CA THR A 49 3.45 7.50 -5.12
C THR A 49 4.81 7.64 -4.45
N ALA A 50 5.69 8.51 -4.97
CA ALA A 50 6.98 8.78 -4.34
C ALA A 50 6.84 9.24 -2.88
N ALA A 51 5.82 10.08 -2.59
CA ALA A 51 5.52 10.50 -1.22
C ALA A 51 5.00 9.35 -0.34
N GLY A 52 4.15 8.48 -0.89
CA GLY A 52 3.64 7.30 -0.20
C GLY A 52 4.73 6.28 0.14
N ARG A 53 5.75 6.14 -0.73
CA ARG A 53 6.87 5.22 -0.54
C ARG A 53 7.55 5.41 0.82
N ALA A 54 7.80 6.65 1.24
CA ALA A 54 8.43 6.94 2.52
C ALA A 54 7.61 6.40 3.71
N LEU A 55 6.27 6.52 3.66
CA LEU A 55 5.40 5.91 4.67
C LEU A 55 5.55 4.38 4.65
N TYR A 56 5.44 3.75 3.49
CA TYR A 56 5.47 2.30 3.40
C TYR A 56 6.80 1.69 3.86
N GLU A 57 7.93 2.31 3.52
CA GLU A 57 9.26 1.90 4.00
C GLU A 57 9.34 1.94 5.53
N THR A 58 8.78 2.97 6.20
CA THR A 58 8.73 3.03 7.67
C THR A 58 7.83 1.97 8.30
N LEU A 59 6.92 1.39 7.53
CA LEU A 59 6.05 0.28 7.94
C LEU A 59 6.64 -1.10 7.62
N GLY A 60 7.88 -1.15 7.12
CA GLY A 60 8.57 -2.40 6.78
C GLY A 60 8.26 -2.94 5.38
N TRP A 61 7.56 -2.18 4.54
CA TRP A 61 7.34 -2.56 3.15
C TRP A 61 8.62 -2.37 2.35
N GLN A 62 8.84 -3.26 1.38
CA GLN A 62 10.00 -3.23 0.51
C GLN A 62 9.58 -2.80 -0.90
N ALA A 63 10.24 -1.79 -1.45
CA ALA A 63 10.07 -1.42 -2.85
C ALA A 63 10.61 -2.56 -3.75
N ARG A 64 9.74 -3.16 -4.56
CA ARG A 64 10.11 -4.26 -5.47
C ARG A 64 10.54 -3.77 -6.85
N SER A 65 9.88 -2.74 -7.36
CA SER A 65 10.20 -2.10 -8.65
C SER A 65 9.60 -0.70 -8.72
N PRO A 66 10.12 0.18 -9.60
CA PRO A 66 9.36 1.33 -10.07
C PRO A 66 8.07 0.88 -10.76
N TRP A 67 7.00 1.66 -10.62
CA TRP A 67 5.72 1.39 -11.27
C TRP A 67 5.52 2.34 -12.46
N THR A 68 5.20 1.77 -13.61
CA THR A 68 4.79 2.50 -14.83
C THR A 68 3.52 1.83 -15.35
N THR A 69 2.45 2.62 -15.56
CA THR A 69 1.15 2.07 -16.00
C THR A 69 1.13 1.69 -17.47
N ALA A 70 1.82 2.45 -18.34
CA ALA A 70 1.96 2.12 -19.76
C ALA A 70 3.19 2.82 -20.35
N GLN A 71 3.86 2.16 -21.30
CA GLN A 71 4.92 2.75 -22.12
C GLN A 71 4.77 2.25 -23.56
N ILE A 72 4.89 3.15 -24.52
CA ILE A 72 5.16 2.81 -25.92
C ILE A 72 6.60 3.21 -26.20
N MET A 73 7.40 2.26 -26.70
CA MET A 73 8.74 2.52 -27.20
C MET A 73 8.68 2.40 -28.73
N PRO A 74 9.39 3.27 -29.47
CA PRO A 74 9.44 3.19 -30.93
C PRO A 74 10.03 1.86 -31.42
#